data_AF-A0AAD7YUQ6-F1
#
_entry.id   AF-A0AAD7YUQ6-F1
#
_cell.length_a   1.000
_cell.length_b   1.000
_cell.length_c   1.000
_cell.angle_alpha   90.00
_cell.angle_beta   90.00
_cell.angle_gamma   90.00
#
_symmetry.space_group_name_H-M   'P 1'
#
loop_
_entity.id
_entity.type
_entity.pdbx_description
1 polymer ?
#
loop_
_entity_poly.entity_id
_entity_poly.type
_entity_poly.pdbx_seq_one_letter_code
_entity_poly.pdbx_strand_id
1 'polypeptide(L)'
;MMPNGSLLNDSHAEVFARRGFLLYLYENIIKTLKQKHSIFNYEDGQFKLKENIEFIFYSSQLPCGDASIISQDGEEDNYGDVLKLPKREAEDDICGTEVKKRKLEDYVNRTGAKCLPQCEQDLKKPGMNIQLLLGQVRTKPGRGDRTLSVSCSDKIAKWIHLGIQGSLLSLLCEPIYISHFIFGAGVPYSQESLHRALLNRSDCLSHKLDVVPQFYQTSLVFSNINSEVNTKPAPGSMIWTKSIFNNQTLEVAVQGRKLGVTVKKALSPACSLCISKYHLYKKFLQILNNNDDLKQKICGQDKIESIPYNIMKKKSIKYFEKWLDVKENFFKTWTIKPDMWDFCVKLTK
;
A
#
# COMPACT_ATOMS: atom_id res chain seq x y z
N MET A 1 15.74 -0.13 -8.74
CA MET A 1 14.55 -0.39 -9.59
C MET A 1 15.01 -1.16 -10.82
N MET A 2 14.18 -2.02 -11.43
CA MET A 2 14.54 -2.72 -12.69
C MET A 2 13.62 -2.28 -13.84
N PRO A 3 14.17 -1.92 -15.03
CA PRO A 3 13.37 -1.51 -16.19
C PRO A 3 12.40 -2.56 -16.69
N ASN A 4 12.79 -3.85 -16.65
CA ASN A 4 11.96 -4.97 -17.10
C ASN A 4 10.80 -5.35 -16.14
N GLY A 5 10.59 -4.59 -15.06
CA GLY A 5 9.49 -4.81 -14.13
C GLY A 5 9.59 -6.06 -13.24
N SER A 6 10.74 -6.74 -13.23
CA SER A 6 10.99 -7.97 -12.46
C SER A 6 11.11 -7.75 -10.94
N LEU A 7 11.66 -6.62 -10.52
CA LEU A 7 11.94 -6.31 -9.12
C LEU A 7 10.76 -5.61 -8.44
N LEU A 8 10.42 -6.03 -7.22
CA LEU A 8 9.55 -5.24 -6.35
C LEU A 8 10.32 -4.08 -5.74
N ASN A 9 9.74 -2.89 -5.84
CA ASN A 9 10.33 -1.66 -5.32
C ASN A 9 9.90 -1.37 -3.87
N ASP A 10 8.96 -2.13 -3.33
CA ASP A 10 8.45 -1.93 -1.99
C ASP A 10 7.92 -3.23 -1.41
N SER A 11 8.42 -3.58 -0.21
CA SER A 11 8.08 -4.80 0.50
C SER A 11 7.42 -4.59 1.87
N HIS A 12 6.81 -3.42 2.09
CA HIS A 12 5.89 -3.29 3.23
C HIS A 12 4.66 -4.19 3.07
N ALA A 13 4.15 -4.72 4.18
CA ALA A 13 3.10 -5.73 4.21
C ALA A 13 1.82 -5.24 3.52
N GLU A 14 1.44 -3.99 3.73
CA GLU A 14 0.29 -3.32 3.13
C GLU A 14 0.39 -3.29 1.59
N VAL A 15 1.61 -3.07 1.08
CA VAL A 15 1.88 -3.06 -0.36
C VAL A 15 1.83 -4.49 -0.92
N PHE A 16 2.39 -5.46 -0.21
CA PHE A 16 2.32 -6.87 -0.57
C PHE A 16 0.87 -7.35 -0.62
N ALA A 17 0.09 -7.09 0.42
CA ALA A 17 -1.32 -7.43 0.54
C ALA A 17 -2.12 -6.88 -0.65
N ARG A 18 -1.97 -5.57 -0.96
CA ARG A 18 -2.62 -4.99 -2.15
C ARG A 18 -2.23 -5.71 -3.43
N ARG A 19 -0.93 -5.95 -3.67
CA ARG A 19 -0.49 -6.55 -4.94
C ARG A 19 -0.95 -8.01 -5.07
N GLY A 20 -1.02 -8.74 -3.95
CA GLY A 20 -1.65 -10.05 -3.88
C GLY A 20 -3.15 -9.99 -4.17
N PHE A 21 -3.84 -8.98 -3.64
CA PHE A 21 -5.24 -8.72 -3.95
C PHE A 21 -5.47 -8.48 -5.45
N LEU A 22 -4.57 -7.77 -6.15
CA LEU A 22 -4.68 -7.60 -7.61
C LEU A 22 -4.62 -8.95 -8.36
N LEU A 23 -3.81 -9.92 -7.89
CA LEU A 23 -3.81 -11.26 -8.46
C LEU A 23 -5.17 -11.94 -8.26
N TYR A 24 -5.73 -11.85 -7.06
CA TYR A 24 -7.06 -12.38 -6.77
C TYR A 24 -8.14 -11.76 -7.68
N LEU A 25 -8.08 -10.45 -7.95
CA LEU A 25 -8.99 -9.79 -8.88
C LEU A 25 -8.82 -10.33 -10.31
N TYR A 26 -7.59 -10.43 -10.82
CA TYR A 26 -7.34 -10.99 -12.15
C TYR A 26 -7.87 -12.42 -12.28
N GLU A 27 -7.70 -13.25 -11.24
CA GLU A 27 -8.20 -14.62 -11.27
C GLU A 27 -9.74 -14.69 -11.30
N ASN A 28 -10.42 -13.80 -10.58
CA ASN A 28 -11.88 -13.72 -10.62
C ASN A 28 -12.39 -13.19 -11.96
N ILE A 29 -11.70 -12.23 -12.59
CA ILE A 29 -12.01 -11.81 -13.96
C ILE A 29 -11.93 -13.01 -14.93
N ILE A 30 -10.87 -13.80 -14.85
CA ILE A 30 -10.72 -15.02 -15.68
C ILE A 30 -11.86 -16.01 -15.41
N LYS A 31 -12.31 -16.15 -14.16
CA LYS A 31 -13.45 -17.01 -13.84
C LYS A 31 -14.76 -16.50 -14.45
N THR A 32 -15.03 -15.20 -14.35
CA THR A 32 -16.22 -14.60 -14.95
C THR A 32 -16.25 -14.86 -16.46
N LEU A 33 -15.12 -14.64 -17.15
CA LEU A 33 -14.99 -14.95 -18.58
C LEU A 33 -15.19 -16.43 -18.92
N LYS A 34 -14.83 -17.34 -18.00
CA LYS A 34 -15.05 -18.79 -18.13
C LYS A 34 -16.41 -19.25 -17.61
N GLN A 35 -17.34 -18.34 -17.30
CA GLN A 35 -18.66 -18.62 -16.74
C GLN A 35 -18.59 -19.48 -15.45
N LYS A 36 -17.56 -19.26 -14.63
CA LYS A 36 -17.38 -19.90 -13.32
C LYS A 36 -17.76 -18.95 -12.19
N HIS A 37 -18.06 -19.51 -11.01
CA HIS A 37 -18.37 -18.73 -9.81
C HIS A 37 -17.27 -17.71 -9.49
N SER A 38 -17.63 -16.42 -9.55
CA SER A 38 -16.75 -15.26 -9.40
C SER A 38 -17.42 -14.16 -8.57
N ILE A 39 -16.62 -13.22 -8.06
CA ILE A 39 -17.07 -11.99 -7.38
C ILE A 39 -17.56 -10.91 -8.35
N PHE A 40 -17.34 -11.08 -9.65
CA PHE A 40 -17.70 -10.07 -10.67
C PHE A 40 -18.90 -10.51 -11.51
N ASN A 41 -19.76 -9.54 -11.84
CA ASN A 41 -20.63 -9.56 -13.01
C ASN A 41 -19.88 -8.97 -14.21
N TYR A 42 -20.25 -9.36 -15.44
CA TYR A 42 -19.67 -8.83 -16.67
C TYR A 42 -20.79 -8.36 -17.60
N GLU A 43 -20.86 -7.04 -17.78
CA GLU A 43 -21.92 -6.34 -18.52
C GLU A 43 -21.26 -5.21 -19.33
N ASP A 44 -21.70 -5.00 -20.57
CA ASP A 44 -21.22 -3.92 -21.47
C ASP A 44 -19.69 -3.81 -21.61
N GLY A 45 -19.02 -4.96 -21.61
CA GLY A 45 -17.56 -5.02 -21.73
C GLY A 45 -16.82 -4.46 -20.51
N GLN A 46 -17.43 -4.51 -19.32
CA GLN A 46 -16.85 -4.08 -18.06
C GLN A 46 -17.20 -5.05 -16.92
N PHE A 47 -16.24 -5.30 -16.03
CA PHE A 47 -16.46 -6.09 -14.83
C PHE A 47 -16.92 -5.21 -13.67
N LYS A 48 -18.03 -5.58 -13.03
CA LYS A 48 -18.56 -4.90 -11.85
C LYS A 48 -18.57 -5.84 -10.66
N LEU A 49 -18.12 -5.36 -9.51
CA LEU A 49 -18.17 -6.15 -8.29
C LEU A 49 -19.64 -6.42 -7.93
N LYS A 50 -19.95 -7.65 -7.52
CA LYS A 50 -21.31 -7.97 -7.04
C LYS A 50 -21.62 -7.17 -5.78
N GLU A 51 -22.86 -6.70 -5.66
CA GLU A 51 -23.30 -5.79 -4.59
C GLU A 51 -23.13 -6.38 -3.18
N ASN A 52 -23.17 -7.70 -3.03
CA ASN A 52 -23.01 -8.39 -1.75
C ASN A 52 -21.55 -8.69 -1.38
N ILE A 53 -20.58 -8.13 -2.10
CA ILE A 53 -19.16 -8.37 -1.85
C ILE A 53 -18.50 -7.09 -1.34
N GLU A 54 -17.91 -7.18 -0.15
CA GLU A 54 -17.08 -6.13 0.43
C GLU A 54 -15.68 -6.65 0.74
N PHE A 55 -14.73 -5.73 0.82
CA PHE A 55 -13.36 -6.02 1.21
C PHE A 55 -12.98 -5.23 2.46
N ILE A 56 -12.23 -5.88 3.34
CA ILE A 56 -11.71 -5.31 4.57
C ILE A 56 -10.19 -5.28 4.46
N PHE A 57 -9.59 -4.15 4.79
CA PHE A 57 -8.14 -4.03 4.91
C PHE A 57 -7.73 -4.20 6.36
N TYR A 58 -6.73 -5.03 6.62
CA TYR A 58 -6.13 -5.18 7.94
C TYR A 58 -4.63 -4.91 7.90
N SER A 59 -4.12 -4.20 8.90
CA SER A 59 -2.69 -4.05 9.18
C SER A 59 -2.42 -4.15 10.67
N SER A 60 -1.43 -4.93 11.07
CA SER A 60 -1.08 -5.10 12.50
C SER A 60 -0.53 -3.83 13.15
N GLN A 61 -0.11 -2.84 12.36
CA GLN A 61 0.34 -1.53 12.83
C GLN A 61 -0.26 -0.42 11.97
N LEU A 62 -0.28 0.81 12.49
CA LEU A 62 -0.58 1.99 11.69
C LEU A 62 0.41 2.11 10.51
N PRO A 63 -0.06 2.54 9.33
CA PRO A 63 0.78 2.59 8.15
C PRO A 63 1.85 3.66 8.32
N CYS A 64 3.10 3.35 7.96
CA CYS A 64 4.18 4.34 8.09
C CYS A 64 3.85 5.62 7.31
N GLY A 65 4.27 6.78 7.84
CA GLY A 65 3.98 8.09 7.26
C GLY A 65 3.17 8.95 8.21
N ASP A 66 2.29 9.78 7.64
CA ASP A 66 1.50 10.76 8.39
C ASP A 66 0.50 10.14 9.37
N ALA A 67 -0.06 8.97 9.06
CA ALA A 67 -1.07 8.33 9.91
C ALA A 67 -0.50 7.88 11.26
N SER A 68 0.81 7.61 11.33
CA SER A 68 1.50 7.24 12.56
C SER A 68 2.04 8.45 13.34
N ILE A 69 1.73 9.68 12.90
CA ILE A 69 2.09 10.91 13.62
C ILE A 69 0.92 11.31 14.49
N ILE A 70 1.05 11.15 15.80
CA ILE A 70 -0.04 11.40 16.75
C ILE A 70 0.43 12.43 17.76
N SER A 71 -0.21 13.60 17.78
CA SER A 71 0.04 14.70 18.72
C SER A 71 -0.99 14.66 19.85
N GLN A 72 -0.55 14.66 21.10
CA GLN A 72 -1.41 14.61 22.30
C GLN A 72 -2.09 15.93 22.68
N ASP A 73 -2.28 16.85 21.73
CA ASP A 73 -2.92 18.15 21.96
C ASP A 73 -4.45 18.11 21.89
N GLY A 74 -5.05 16.91 21.84
CA GLY A 74 -6.51 16.68 21.83
C GLY A 74 -6.93 15.79 23.00
N GLU A 75 -8.18 15.96 23.44
CA GLU A 75 -8.82 15.30 24.60
C GLU A 75 -8.34 13.85 24.81
N GLU A 76 -7.96 13.52 26.06
CA GLU A 76 -7.29 12.27 26.46
C GLU A 76 -8.09 10.98 26.16
N ASP A 77 -9.34 11.10 25.70
CA ASP A 77 -10.34 10.03 25.67
C ASP A 77 -10.32 9.13 24.41
N ASN A 78 -9.50 9.43 23.38
CA ASN A 78 -9.47 8.67 22.12
C ASN A 78 -8.14 7.92 21.84
N TYR A 79 -7.24 7.86 22.81
CA TYR A 79 -6.00 7.10 22.67
C TYR A 79 -6.25 5.63 23.02
N GLY A 80 -6.34 4.77 21.99
CA GLY A 80 -6.45 3.33 22.20
C GLY A 80 -5.36 2.81 23.13
N ASP A 81 -5.64 1.75 23.89
CA ASP A 81 -4.79 1.24 24.97
C ASP A 81 -3.33 1.07 24.53
N VAL A 82 -2.51 2.09 24.83
CA VAL A 82 -1.07 2.01 24.62
C VAL A 82 -0.54 1.12 25.73
N LEU A 83 -0.02 -0.05 25.38
CA LEU A 83 0.77 -0.87 26.31
C LEU A 83 1.87 0.02 26.89
N LYS A 84 1.77 0.33 28.19
CA LYS A 84 2.85 0.95 28.96
C LYS A 84 4.07 0.04 28.77
N LEU A 85 5.09 0.51 28.06
CA LEU A 85 6.35 -0.20 27.92
C LEU A 85 6.86 -0.59 29.32
N PRO A 86 7.22 -1.86 29.58
CA PRO A 86 7.84 -2.22 30.85
C PRO A 86 9.15 -1.44 30.98
N LYS A 87 9.26 -0.64 32.04
CA LYS A 87 10.53 -0.01 32.42
C LYS A 87 11.51 -1.13 32.78
N ARG A 88 12.75 -0.95 32.36
CA ARG A 88 13.87 -1.76 32.86
C ARG A 88 13.95 -1.58 34.37
N GLU A 89 13.72 -2.64 35.11
CA GLU A 89 14.29 -2.80 36.44
C GLU A 89 15.65 -3.44 36.23
N ALA A 90 16.70 -2.72 36.62
CA ALA A 90 17.96 -3.36 36.97
C ALA A 90 17.79 -3.76 38.43
N GLU A 91 17.90 -5.05 38.74
CA GLU A 91 17.94 -5.53 40.11
C GLU A 91 19.25 -5.06 40.78
N ASP A 92 19.05 -4.41 41.94
CA ASP A 92 19.95 -4.14 43.09
C ASP A 92 21.16 -3.20 42.85
N ASP A 93 21.37 -2.09 43.58
CA ASP A 93 21.14 -1.77 45.00
C ASP A 93 20.69 -0.30 45.25
N ILE A 94 19.63 -0.15 46.06
CA ILE A 94 19.28 0.91 47.04
C ILE A 94 19.68 2.38 46.73
N CYS A 95 18.67 3.23 46.41
CA CYS A 95 18.19 4.35 47.26
C CYS A 95 17.44 5.42 46.44
N GLY A 96 16.19 5.72 46.84
CA GLY A 96 15.49 6.98 46.52
C GLY A 96 14.52 6.93 45.34
N THR A 97 13.24 6.72 45.63
CA THR A 97 12.15 6.79 44.65
C THR A 97 11.83 8.26 44.32
N GLU A 98 12.50 8.84 43.33
CA GLU A 98 11.93 9.98 42.61
C GLU A 98 11.16 9.49 41.38
N VAL A 99 9.84 9.68 41.43
CA VAL A 99 8.97 9.55 40.27
C VAL A 99 9.35 10.66 39.28
N LYS A 100 10.29 10.39 38.37
CA LYS A 100 10.50 11.27 37.22
C LYS A 100 9.23 11.25 36.35
N LYS A 101 8.39 12.28 36.50
CA LYS A 101 7.36 12.66 35.53
C LYS A 101 8.03 12.68 34.14
N ARG A 102 7.40 12.06 33.13
CA ARG A 102 7.81 12.23 31.73
C ARG A 102 7.88 13.72 31.45
N LYS A 103 9.05 14.22 31.04
CA LYS A 103 9.18 15.61 30.54
C LYS A 103 8.15 15.81 29.42
N LEU A 104 7.52 16.99 29.40
CA LEU A 104 6.53 17.47 28.43
C LEU A 104 6.93 17.33 26.94
N GLU A 105 8.15 16.86 26.67
CA GLU A 105 8.84 16.91 25.38
C GLU A 105 8.70 15.62 24.53
N ASP A 106 8.19 14.52 25.11
CA ASP A 106 8.06 13.18 24.46
C ASP A 106 6.62 12.80 24.00
N TYR A 107 5.69 13.77 23.95
CA TYR A 107 4.24 13.54 23.80
C TYR A 107 3.76 13.31 22.35
N VAL A 108 4.67 13.14 21.39
CA VAL A 108 4.32 12.96 19.97
C VAL A 108 4.88 11.65 19.43
N ASN A 109 3.98 10.75 19.03
CA ASN A 109 4.37 9.57 18.29
C ASN A 109 4.87 10.02 16.91
N ARG A 110 6.16 9.83 16.61
CA ARG A 110 6.79 10.27 15.35
C ARG A 110 7.01 9.10 14.40
N THR A 111 7.15 9.42 13.11
CA THR A 111 7.42 8.44 12.06
C THR A 111 8.89 8.43 11.62
N GLY A 112 9.38 7.27 11.18
CA GLY A 112 10.67 7.16 10.49
C GLY A 112 10.64 7.67 9.04
N ALA A 113 9.45 7.91 8.49
CA ALA A 113 9.24 8.39 7.12
C ALA A 113 9.64 9.88 6.99
N LYS A 114 10.40 10.22 5.95
CA LYS A 114 10.90 11.58 5.73
C LYS A 114 10.06 12.32 4.70
N CYS A 115 9.74 13.60 4.92
CA CYS A 115 9.06 14.43 3.92
C CYS A 115 9.83 14.48 2.60
N LEU A 116 9.15 14.75 1.48
CA LEU A 116 9.84 14.94 0.21
C LEU A 116 10.83 16.13 0.27
N PRO A 117 11.93 16.14 -0.51
CA PRO A 117 12.97 17.17 -0.40
C PRO A 117 12.48 18.62 -0.54
N GLN A 118 11.41 18.82 -1.32
CA GLN A 118 10.75 20.12 -1.52
C GLN A 118 9.82 20.56 -0.38
N CYS A 119 9.59 19.70 0.61
CA CYS A 119 8.75 19.96 1.76
C CYS A 119 9.61 20.19 3.02
N GLU A 120 9.05 20.93 3.99
CA GLU A 120 9.66 21.08 5.31
C GLU A 120 9.95 19.72 5.96
N GLN A 121 11.13 19.62 6.56
CA GLN A 121 11.61 18.40 7.17
C GLN A 121 11.40 18.43 8.68
N ASP A 122 11.06 17.27 9.25
CA ASP A 122 11.04 17.10 10.70
C ASP A 122 12.48 17.09 11.24
N LEU A 123 12.89 18.20 11.88
CA LEU A 123 14.21 18.33 12.51
C LEU A 123 14.29 17.60 13.86
N LYS A 124 13.16 17.05 14.35
CA LYS A 124 13.05 16.26 15.58
C LYS A 124 13.54 16.98 16.85
N LYS A 125 13.49 18.31 16.86
CA LYS A 125 13.87 19.11 18.05
C LYS A 125 12.69 19.21 19.03
N PRO A 126 12.95 19.32 20.35
CA PRO A 126 11.91 19.66 21.34
C PRO A 126 11.25 21.01 21.01
N GLY A 127 9.95 21.13 21.25
CA GLY A 127 9.19 22.39 21.08
C GLY A 127 8.90 22.82 19.64
N MET A 128 9.23 21.99 18.63
CA MET A 128 8.86 22.29 17.25
C MET A 128 7.37 22.12 17.01
N ASN A 129 6.78 23.10 16.33
CA ASN A 129 5.40 23.02 15.87
C ASN A 129 5.29 21.96 14.75
N ILE A 130 4.80 20.77 15.10
CA ILE A 130 4.63 19.64 14.18
C ILE A 130 3.46 19.87 13.22
N GLN A 131 2.60 20.85 13.47
CA GLN A 131 1.42 21.15 12.66
C GLN A 131 1.78 21.41 11.19
N LEU A 132 2.90 22.10 10.92
CA LEU A 132 3.39 22.38 9.56
C LEU A 132 3.87 21.12 8.80
N LEU A 133 4.16 20.04 9.53
CA LEU A 133 4.66 18.78 9.01
C LEU A 133 3.56 17.73 8.77
N LEU A 134 2.34 18.00 9.24
CA LEU A 134 1.20 17.11 9.08
C LEU A 134 0.64 17.19 7.64
N GLY A 135 0.10 16.07 7.15
CA GLY A 135 -0.46 15.97 5.80
C GLY A 135 0.56 15.95 4.65
N GLN A 136 1.84 16.20 4.94
CA GLN A 136 2.91 16.19 3.94
C GLN A 136 3.17 14.78 3.38
N VAL A 137 3.44 14.68 2.08
CA VAL A 137 3.85 13.42 1.45
C VAL A 137 5.25 13.04 1.92
N ARG A 138 5.43 11.76 2.25
CA ARG A 138 6.67 11.25 2.83
C ARG A 138 7.24 10.11 2.00
N THR A 139 8.56 10.05 1.92
CA THR A 139 9.29 8.85 1.50
C THR A 139 9.29 7.81 2.61
N LYS A 140 9.32 6.55 2.20
CA LYS A 140 9.35 5.41 3.11
C LYS A 140 10.61 5.45 4.00
N PRO A 141 10.51 5.03 5.28
CA PRO A 141 11.68 4.71 6.08
C PRO A 141 12.43 3.52 5.44
N GLY A 142 13.67 3.74 4.99
CA GLY A 142 14.50 2.71 4.37
C GLY A 142 15.64 2.25 5.27
N ARG A 143 16.02 0.98 5.14
CA ARG A 143 17.38 0.49 5.46
C ARG A 143 18.14 0.43 4.13
N GLY A 144 19.12 1.31 3.93
CA GLY A 144 19.86 1.46 2.67
C GLY A 144 19.48 2.71 1.88
N ASP A 145 19.84 2.73 0.59
CA ASP A 145 19.70 3.91 -0.27
C ASP A 145 18.26 4.41 -0.35
N ARG A 146 18.12 5.74 -0.34
CA ARG A 146 16.81 6.38 -0.42
C ARG A 146 16.11 5.97 -1.71
N THR A 147 14.87 5.50 -1.59
CA THR A 147 14.03 5.14 -2.73
C THR A 147 12.99 6.21 -2.99
N LEU A 148 12.51 6.30 -4.24
CA LEU A 148 11.36 7.13 -4.63
C LEU A 148 10.00 6.51 -4.23
N SER A 149 9.99 5.56 -3.29
CA SER A 149 8.74 4.98 -2.77
C SER A 149 8.21 5.85 -1.65
N VAL A 150 6.99 6.37 -1.85
CA VAL A 150 6.26 7.07 -0.79
C VAL A 150 5.86 6.13 0.35
N SER A 151 5.46 6.72 1.47
CA SER A 151 5.04 6.04 2.69
C SER A 151 3.77 5.18 2.48
N CYS A 152 3.48 4.28 3.42
CA CYS A 152 2.26 3.47 3.35
C CYS A 152 1.00 4.33 3.56
N SER A 153 1.06 5.34 4.43
CA SER A 153 -0.02 6.31 4.62
C SER A 153 -0.42 6.96 3.28
N ASP A 154 0.56 7.48 2.53
CA ASP A 154 0.31 8.16 1.25
C ASP A 154 -0.27 7.21 0.20
N LYS A 155 0.16 5.94 0.21
CA LYS A 155 -0.36 4.93 -0.72
C LYS A 155 -1.78 4.52 -0.38
N ILE A 156 -2.08 4.29 0.89
CA ILE A 156 -3.43 3.93 1.33
C ILE A 156 -4.39 5.07 1.02
N ALA A 157 -4.01 6.31 1.32
CA ALA A 157 -4.78 7.49 0.94
C ALA A 157 -5.04 7.51 -0.58
N LYS A 158 -4.02 7.23 -1.41
CA LYS A 158 -4.20 7.12 -2.87
C LYS A 158 -5.15 5.99 -3.27
N TRP A 159 -5.18 4.86 -2.56
CA TRP A 159 -6.10 3.75 -2.84
C TRP A 159 -7.54 4.09 -2.44
N ILE A 160 -7.73 4.81 -1.34
CA ILE A 160 -9.04 5.33 -0.91
C ILE A 160 -9.63 6.24 -1.99
N HIS A 161 -8.83 7.14 -2.57
CA HIS A 161 -9.33 8.11 -3.54
C HIS A 161 -9.50 7.54 -4.96
N LEU A 162 -8.63 6.62 -5.41
CA LEU A 162 -8.64 6.12 -6.81
C LEU A 162 -9.20 4.71 -6.98
N GLY A 163 -9.43 4.02 -5.88
CA GLY A 163 -9.68 2.60 -5.85
C GLY A 163 -8.38 1.78 -5.80
N ILE A 164 -8.48 0.62 -5.19
CA ILE A 164 -7.33 -0.25 -4.89
C ILE A 164 -6.78 -0.96 -6.15
N GLN A 165 -7.59 -1.13 -7.18
CA GLN A 165 -7.31 -1.90 -8.40
C GLN A 165 -6.13 -1.34 -9.22
N GLY A 166 -5.95 -0.01 -9.23
CA GLY A 166 -4.93 0.66 -10.03
C GLY A 166 -5.23 0.69 -11.54
N SER A 167 -4.35 1.36 -12.28
CA SER A 167 -4.64 1.77 -13.67
C SER A 167 -4.88 0.64 -14.68
N LEU A 168 -4.19 -0.51 -14.57
CA LEU A 168 -4.41 -1.61 -15.53
C LEU A 168 -5.79 -2.25 -15.32
N LEU A 169 -6.12 -2.60 -14.07
CA LEU A 169 -7.42 -3.19 -13.76
C LEU A 169 -8.58 -2.22 -13.99
N SER A 170 -8.37 -0.90 -13.87
CA SER A 170 -9.41 0.08 -14.22
C SER A 170 -9.79 0.11 -15.70
N LEU A 171 -9.00 -0.54 -16.59
CA LEU A 171 -9.42 -0.76 -17.99
C LEU A 171 -10.43 -1.91 -18.12
N LEU A 172 -10.50 -2.79 -17.11
CA LEU A 172 -11.34 -3.99 -17.12
C LEU A 172 -12.55 -3.82 -16.21
N CYS A 173 -12.35 -3.28 -15.01
CA CYS A 173 -13.38 -3.20 -13.97
C CYS A 173 -13.62 -1.77 -13.48
N GLU A 174 -14.80 -1.54 -12.90
CA GLU A 174 -15.09 -0.32 -12.14
C GLU A 174 -14.14 -0.17 -10.94
N PRO A 175 -13.95 1.06 -10.42
CA PRO A 175 -13.13 1.27 -9.23
C PRO A 175 -13.60 0.43 -8.04
N ILE A 176 -12.65 -0.22 -7.36
CA ILE A 176 -12.93 -1.05 -6.19
C ILE A 176 -12.42 -0.32 -4.95
N TYR A 177 -13.32 -0.02 -4.02
CA TYR A 177 -13.01 0.65 -2.77
C TYR A 177 -13.03 -0.33 -1.60
N ILE A 178 -12.29 0.02 -0.55
CA ILE A 178 -12.33 -0.66 0.74
C ILE A 178 -13.07 0.26 1.69
N SER A 179 -14.17 -0.22 2.28
CA SER A 179 -14.99 0.55 3.21
C SER A 179 -14.46 0.45 4.65
N HIS A 180 -13.77 -0.63 4.99
CA HIS A 180 -13.36 -0.91 6.36
C HIS A 180 -11.84 -1.14 6.46
N PHE A 181 -11.17 -0.32 7.28
CA PHE A 181 -9.74 -0.41 7.57
C PHE A 181 -9.54 -0.70 9.06
N ILE A 182 -8.94 -1.84 9.37
CA ILE A 182 -8.71 -2.33 10.73
C ILE A 182 -7.22 -2.30 11.03
N PHE A 183 -6.84 -1.70 12.15
CA PHE A 183 -5.47 -1.64 12.64
C PHE A 183 -5.30 -2.44 13.93
N GLY A 184 -4.12 -3.02 14.14
CA GLY A 184 -3.78 -3.86 15.29
C GLY A 184 -3.95 -3.17 16.66
N ALA A 185 -4.30 -3.95 17.68
CA ALA A 185 -4.26 -3.52 19.08
C ALA A 185 -2.82 -3.50 19.62
N GLY A 186 -2.57 -2.78 20.72
CA GLY A 186 -1.26 -2.73 21.38
C GLY A 186 -0.23 -1.84 20.68
N VAL A 187 -0.68 -1.00 19.75
CA VAL A 187 0.10 0.09 19.12
C VAL A 187 -0.65 1.40 19.24
N PRO A 188 0.07 2.55 19.19
CA PRO A 188 -0.58 3.85 19.15
C PRO A 188 -1.63 3.91 18.04
N TYR A 189 -2.79 4.44 18.38
CA TYR A 189 -3.93 4.63 17.49
C TYR A 189 -4.55 6.00 17.76
N SER A 190 -4.93 6.71 16.70
CA SER A 190 -5.72 7.95 16.76
C SER A 190 -6.54 8.04 15.48
N GLN A 191 -7.85 8.13 15.66
CA GLN A 191 -8.78 8.26 14.56
C GLN A 191 -8.58 9.61 13.86
N GLU A 192 -8.30 10.68 14.60
CA GLU A 192 -8.02 12.01 14.09
C GLU A 192 -6.80 12.00 13.17
N SER A 193 -5.74 11.30 13.58
CA SER A 193 -4.52 11.14 12.78
C SER A 193 -4.77 10.34 11.50
N LEU A 194 -5.61 9.31 11.55
CA LEU A 194 -6.03 8.55 10.37
C LEU A 194 -6.87 9.40 9.41
N HIS A 195 -7.87 10.12 9.92
CA HIS A 195 -8.71 11.02 9.13
C HIS A 195 -7.87 12.11 8.46
N ARG A 196 -7.00 12.78 9.21
CA ARG A 196 -6.06 13.76 8.66
C ARG A 196 -5.17 13.15 7.58
N ALA A 197 -4.52 12.03 7.88
CA ALA A 197 -3.54 11.42 6.98
C ALA A 197 -4.15 10.76 5.74
N LEU A 198 -5.41 10.32 5.80
CA LEU A 198 -6.01 9.51 4.74
C LEU A 198 -7.15 10.20 4.00
N LEU A 199 -7.83 11.18 4.63
CA LEU A 199 -9.04 11.83 4.11
C LEU A 199 -8.97 13.36 4.05
N ASN A 200 -8.27 14.03 5.00
CA ASN A 200 -8.38 15.48 5.22
C ASN A 200 -7.03 16.21 5.18
N ARG A 201 -6.16 15.93 4.20
CA ARG A 201 -4.82 16.55 4.10
C ARG A 201 -4.82 17.98 3.60
N SER A 202 -5.89 18.41 2.95
CA SER A 202 -6.05 19.74 2.41
C SER A 202 -7.41 20.30 2.80
N ASP A 203 -7.47 21.62 3.04
CA ASP A 203 -8.70 22.35 3.35
C ASP A 203 -9.63 22.47 2.13
N CYS A 204 -9.38 21.70 1.08
CA CYS A 204 -10.20 21.70 -0.13
C CYS A 204 -11.50 20.95 0.15
N LEU A 205 -12.52 21.69 0.57
CA LEU A 205 -13.89 21.24 0.86
C LEU A 205 -14.58 20.52 -0.32
N SER A 206 -13.94 20.41 -1.49
CA SER A 206 -14.53 19.89 -2.73
C SER A 206 -14.16 18.44 -3.10
N HIS A 207 -13.25 17.77 -2.37
CA HIS A 207 -12.89 16.38 -2.71
C HIS A 207 -13.88 15.36 -2.16
N LYS A 208 -14.90 15.08 -2.99
CA LYS A 208 -15.90 14.06 -2.69
C LYS A 208 -15.31 12.66 -2.91
N LEU A 209 -15.21 11.89 -1.83
CA LEU A 209 -14.88 10.48 -1.90
C LEU A 209 -16.07 9.69 -2.48
N ASP A 210 -15.77 8.73 -3.35
CA ASP A 210 -16.79 7.80 -3.86
C ASP A 210 -17.32 6.91 -2.73
N VAL A 211 -16.43 6.50 -1.82
CA VAL A 211 -16.74 5.73 -0.61
C VAL A 211 -15.94 6.32 0.55
N VAL A 212 -16.63 6.66 1.64
CA VAL A 212 -16.00 7.14 2.87
C VAL A 212 -15.61 5.92 3.71
N PRO A 213 -14.30 5.66 3.93
CA PRO A 213 -13.88 4.52 4.72
C PRO A 213 -14.09 4.77 6.21
N GLN A 214 -14.29 3.68 6.95
CA GLN A 214 -14.32 3.64 8.39
C GLN A 214 -13.04 3.00 8.92
N PHE A 215 -12.52 3.56 10.00
CA PHE A 215 -11.29 3.11 10.64
C PHE A 215 -11.60 2.47 11.98
N TYR A 216 -10.94 1.36 12.25
CA TYR A 216 -11.13 0.57 13.47
C TYR A 216 -9.79 0.18 14.06
N GLN A 217 -9.78 0.01 15.38
CA GLN A 217 -8.74 -0.75 16.05
C GLN A 217 -9.35 -2.08 16.49
N THR A 218 -8.66 -3.19 16.22
CA THR A 218 -9.06 -4.49 16.77
C THR A 218 -8.80 -4.51 18.29
N SER A 219 -9.53 -5.33 19.03
CA SER A 219 -9.23 -5.65 20.42
C SER A 219 -8.13 -6.72 20.56
N LEU A 220 -7.74 -7.37 19.46
CA LEU A 220 -6.75 -8.44 19.46
C LEU A 220 -5.33 -7.88 19.33
N VAL A 221 -4.54 -8.02 20.40
CA VAL A 221 -3.11 -7.69 20.38
C VAL A 221 -2.35 -8.78 19.61
N PHE A 222 -1.54 -8.36 18.65
CA PHE A 222 -0.67 -9.29 17.94
C PHE A 222 0.49 -9.71 18.84
N SER A 223 0.66 -11.00 19.11
CA SER A 223 1.63 -11.55 20.08
C SER A 223 3.09 -11.15 19.83
N ASN A 224 3.44 -10.77 18.61
CA ASN A 224 4.80 -10.36 18.23
C ASN A 224 4.89 -8.87 17.86
N ILE A 225 3.97 -8.05 18.38
CA ILE A 225 4.11 -6.59 18.33
C ILE A 225 5.31 -6.20 19.21
N ASN A 226 6.00 -5.11 18.87
CA ASN A 226 7.35 -4.74 19.37
C ASN A 226 7.44 -4.47 20.90
N SER A 227 6.53 -4.97 21.73
CA SER A 227 6.41 -4.63 23.15
C SER A 227 7.29 -5.46 24.08
N GLU A 228 7.89 -6.58 23.66
CA GLU A 228 8.49 -7.50 24.65
C GLU A 228 9.98 -7.89 24.50
N VAL A 229 10.65 -7.72 23.35
CA VAL A 229 12.09 -8.05 23.23
C VAL A 229 12.77 -7.15 22.19
N ASN A 230 14.11 -7.00 22.23
CA ASN A 230 14.99 -6.39 21.21
C ASN A 230 14.90 -7.07 19.81
N THR A 231 13.70 -7.30 19.30
CA THR A 231 13.44 -7.96 18.03
C THR A 231 13.79 -7.04 16.87
N LYS A 232 14.58 -7.55 15.93
CA LYS A 232 14.87 -6.85 14.68
C LYS A 232 13.82 -7.24 13.64
N PRO A 233 13.23 -6.29 12.89
CA PRO A 233 12.38 -6.60 11.73
C PRO A 233 13.07 -7.57 10.79
N ALA A 234 12.32 -8.59 10.34
CA ALA A 234 12.82 -9.59 9.40
C ALA A 234 13.25 -8.93 8.08
N PRO A 235 14.35 -9.39 7.45
CA PRO A 235 14.82 -8.86 6.17
C PRO A 235 13.97 -9.30 4.98
N GLY A 236 13.11 -10.32 5.19
CA GLY A 236 12.22 -10.86 4.18
C GLY A 236 10.78 -10.38 4.32
N SER A 237 10.02 -10.50 3.24
CA SER A 237 8.58 -10.22 3.21
C SER A 237 7.86 -11.41 2.60
N MET A 238 6.73 -11.81 3.17
CA MET A 238 5.98 -12.96 2.69
C MET A 238 4.71 -12.50 2.02
N ILE A 239 4.36 -13.14 0.91
CA ILE A 239 3.04 -13.00 0.29
C ILE A 239 2.39 -14.37 0.25
N TRP A 240 1.16 -14.43 0.73
CA TRP A 240 0.24 -15.52 0.49
C TRP A 240 -0.96 -14.98 -0.25
N THR A 241 -1.37 -15.67 -1.31
CA THR A 241 -2.65 -15.41 -1.96
C THR A 241 -3.44 -16.70 -2.10
N LYS A 242 -4.75 -16.58 -1.91
CA LYS A 242 -5.70 -17.62 -2.32
C LYS A 242 -5.74 -17.66 -3.84
N SER A 243 -4.74 -18.29 -4.45
CA SER A 243 -4.74 -18.58 -5.88
C SER A 243 -5.66 -19.76 -6.14
N ILE A 244 -6.59 -19.56 -7.07
CA ILE A 244 -7.61 -20.55 -7.42
C ILE A 244 -7.10 -21.50 -8.51
N PHE A 245 -6.05 -21.14 -9.26
CA PHE A 245 -5.52 -21.98 -10.35
C PHE A 245 -4.38 -22.90 -9.92
N ASN A 246 -3.58 -22.50 -8.93
CA ASN A 246 -2.47 -23.28 -8.39
C ASN A 246 -2.60 -23.27 -6.86
N ASN A 247 -2.95 -24.41 -6.24
CA ASN A 247 -3.18 -24.66 -4.79
C ASN A 247 -2.53 -23.68 -3.77
N GLN A 248 -3.01 -22.42 -3.72
CA GLN A 248 -2.41 -21.30 -3.00
C GLN A 248 -1.00 -20.90 -3.49
N THR A 249 -0.72 -19.60 -3.53
CA THR A 249 0.62 -19.08 -3.87
C THR A 249 1.26 -18.48 -2.63
N LEU A 250 2.28 -19.15 -2.10
CA LEU A 250 3.15 -18.65 -1.04
C LEU A 250 4.53 -18.33 -1.63
N GLU A 251 4.95 -17.07 -1.54
CA GLU A 251 6.28 -16.65 -1.93
C GLU A 251 6.94 -15.80 -0.85
N VAL A 252 8.23 -16.05 -0.62
CA VAL A 252 9.06 -15.22 0.24
C VAL A 252 9.91 -14.31 -0.64
N ALA A 253 9.95 -13.04 -0.29
CA ALA A 253 10.71 -12.01 -0.95
C ALA A 253 11.89 -11.57 -0.10
N VAL A 254 13.08 -11.46 -0.68
CA VAL A 254 14.25 -10.83 -0.07
C VAL A 254 14.76 -9.77 -1.04
N GLN A 255 14.93 -8.53 -0.57
CA GLN A 255 15.34 -7.38 -1.39
C GLN A 255 14.50 -7.22 -2.68
N GLY A 256 13.19 -7.52 -2.60
CA GLY A 256 12.26 -7.39 -3.73
C GLY A 256 12.35 -8.49 -4.80
N ARG A 257 13.12 -9.56 -4.55
CA ARG A 257 13.25 -10.76 -5.40
C ARG A 257 12.68 -11.99 -4.70
N LYS A 258 12.26 -13.00 -5.47
CA LYS A 258 11.81 -14.28 -4.92
C LYS A 258 12.98 -15.03 -4.27
N LEU A 259 12.81 -15.51 -3.04
CA LEU A 259 13.78 -16.33 -2.33
C LEU A 259 13.88 -17.73 -2.96
N GLY A 260 15.06 -18.37 -2.89
CA GLY A 260 15.29 -19.72 -3.43
C GLY A 260 15.68 -19.75 -4.92
N VAL A 261 16.05 -18.61 -5.48
CA VAL A 261 16.48 -18.47 -6.88
C VAL A 261 17.99 -18.72 -7.01
N THR A 262 18.39 -19.52 -8.02
CA THR A 262 19.81 -19.70 -8.37
C THR A 262 20.40 -18.47 -9.06
N VAL A 263 21.68 -18.20 -8.83
CA VAL A 263 22.42 -17.07 -9.43
C VAL A 263 22.28 -17.03 -10.95
N LYS A 264 22.34 -18.19 -11.61
CA LYS A 264 22.19 -18.34 -13.08
C LYS A 264 20.86 -17.80 -13.61
N LYS A 265 19.81 -17.81 -12.78
CA LYS A 265 18.47 -17.32 -13.17
C LYS A 265 18.19 -15.90 -12.66
N ALA A 266 19.06 -15.27 -11.86
CA ALA A 266 18.76 -14.04 -11.13
C ALA A 266 18.25 -12.84 -11.96
N LEU A 267 18.56 -12.79 -13.26
CA LEU A 267 18.10 -11.77 -14.21
C LEU A 267 16.86 -12.17 -15.03
N SER A 268 16.46 -13.45 -14.96
CA SER A 268 15.27 -13.98 -15.64
C SER A 268 13.98 -13.53 -14.93
N PRO A 269 12.90 -13.29 -15.70
CA PRO A 269 11.57 -13.07 -15.13
C PRO A 269 11.11 -14.19 -14.17
N ALA A 270 11.62 -15.42 -14.33
CA ALA A 270 11.34 -16.56 -13.44
C ALA A 270 11.69 -16.31 -11.96
N CYS A 271 12.50 -15.30 -11.68
CA CYS A 271 12.97 -14.94 -10.34
C CYS A 271 12.21 -13.76 -9.73
N SER A 272 11.28 -13.22 -10.51
CA SER A 272 10.37 -12.18 -10.06
C SER A 272 9.25 -12.81 -9.26
N LEU A 273 8.79 -12.13 -8.22
CA LEU A 273 7.59 -12.52 -7.50
C LEU A 273 6.37 -12.52 -8.45
N CYS A 274 5.39 -13.37 -8.20
CA CYS A 274 4.12 -13.41 -8.93
C CYS A 274 3.38 -12.05 -8.89
N ILE A 275 3.65 -11.25 -7.87
CA ILE A 275 3.15 -9.88 -7.68
C ILE A 275 4.04 -8.81 -8.33
N SER A 276 5.06 -9.13 -9.14
CA SER A 276 5.91 -8.14 -9.82
C SER A 276 5.16 -7.32 -10.88
N LYS A 277 5.74 -6.23 -11.41
CA LYS A 277 5.08 -5.50 -12.51
C LYS A 277 4.98 -6.39 -13.74
N TYR A 278 6.04 -7.14 -14.03
CA TYR A 278 6.09 -8.08 -15.14
C TYR A 278 4.97 -9.12 -15.07
N HIS A 279 4.80 -9.80 -13.94
CA HIS A 279 3.81 -10.86 -13.81
C HIS A 279 2.37 -10.35 -13.77
N LEU A 280 2.11 -9.23 -13.08
CA LEU A 280 0.78 -8.60 -13.11
C LEU A 280 0.42 -8.13 -14.52
N TYR A 281 1.38 -7.60 -15.27
CA TYR A 281 1.14 -7.20 -16.66
C TYR A 281 0.91 -8.41 -17.57
N LYS A 282 1.70 -9.49 -17.38
CA LYS A 282 1.48 -10.75 -18.08
C LYS A 282 0.05 -11.27 -17.87
N LYS A 283 -0.46 -11.24 -16.63
CA LYS A 283 -1.83 -11.65 -16.30
C LYS A 283 -2.88 -10.78 -16.98
N PHE A 284 -2.67 -9.46 -17.00
CA PHE A 284 -3.53 -8.53 -17.73
C PHE A 284 -3.57 -8.86 -19.23
N LEU A 285 -2.42 -9.04 -19.87
CA LEU A 285 -2.35 -9.40 -21.30
C LEU A 285 -2.97 -10.78 -21.60
N GLN A 286 -2.84 -11.75 -20.69
CA GLN A 286 -3.52 -13.05 -20.82
C GLN A 286 -5.05 -12.92 -20.81
N ILE A 287 -5.61 -11.99 -20.05
CA ILE A 287 -7.05 -11.72 -20.07
C ILE A 287 -7.47 -11.17 -21.44
N LEU A 288 -6.75 -10.16 -21.94
CA LEU A 288 -7.02 -9.59 -23.26
C LEU A 288 -6.88 -10.65 -24.36
N ASN A 289 -5.85 -11.48 -24.31
CA ASN A 289 -5.64 -12.51 -25.33
C ASN A 289 -6.77 -13.55 -25.40
N ASN A 290 -7.51 -13.74 -24.30
CA ASN A 290 -8.59 -14.71 -24.21
C ASN A 290 -9.98 -14.08 -24.37
N ASN A 291 -10.07 -12.78 -24.71
CA ASN A 291 -11.33 -12.09 -24.94
C ASN A 291 -11.14 -11.01 -26.01
N ASP A 292 -11.60 -11.30 -27.23
CA ASP A 292 -11.39 -10.44 -28.39
C ASP A 292 -12.09 -9.08 -28.26
N ASP A 293 -13.26 -9.01 -27.63
CA ASP A 293 -13.97 -7.75 -27.40
C ASP A 293 -13.16 -6.79 -26.51
N LEU A 294 -12.65 -7.28 -25.37
CA LEU A 294 -11.81 -6.50 -24.47
C LEU A 294 -10.49 -6.10 -25.14
N LYS A 295 -9.90 -7.02 -25.90
CA LYS A 295 -8.67 -6.76 -26.66
C LYS A 295 -8.89 -5.66 -27.70
N GLN A 296 -9.95 -5.74 -28.49
CA GLN A 296 -10.28 -4.73 -29.49
C GLN A 296 -10.59 -3.38 -28.82
N LYS A 297 -11.38 -3.39 -27.74
CA LYS A 297 -11.74 -2.18 -26.98
C LYS A 297 -10.52 -1.45 -26.41
N ILE A 298 -9.52 -2.17 -25.89
CA ILE A 298 -8.37 -1.57 -25.20
C ILE A 298 -7.18 -1.35 -26.13
N CYS A 299 -6.89 -2.31 -27.01
CA CYS A 299 -5.70 -2.30 -27.87
C CYS A 299 -5.99 -1.84 -29.30
N GLY A 300 -7.25 -1.84 -29.74
CA GLY A 300 -7.58 -1.56 -31.14
C GLY A 300 -6.90 -2.57 -32.06
N GLN A 301 -6.14 -2.07 -33.03
CA GLN A 301 -5.39 -2.89 -34.00
C GLN A 301 -3.97 -3.26 -33.52
N ASP A 302 -3.52 -2.69 -32.40
CA ASP A 302 -2.17 -2.92 -31.90
C ASP A 302 -1.99 -4.37 -31.44
N LYS A 303 -0.82 -4.95 -31.73
CA LYS A 303 -0.45 -6.27 -31.19
C LYS A 303 -0.24 -6.13 -29.68
N ILE A 304 -1.00 -6.88 -28.87
CA ILE A 304 -0.96 -6.79 -27.40
C ILE A 304 0.45 -6.94 -26.81
N GLU A 305 1.29 -7.79 -27.42
CA GLU A 305 2.65 -8.07 -26.96
C GLU A 305 3.64 -6.95 -27.30
N SER A 306 3.30 -6.06 -28.24
CA SER A 306 4.15 -4.93 -28.60
C SER A 306 3.84 -3.66 -27.81
N ILE A 307 2.78 -3.65 -27.00
CA ILE A 307 2.41 -2.48 -26.19
C ILE A 307 3.23 -2.50 -24.89
N PRO A 308 4.07 -1.48 -24.63
CA PRO A 308 4.84 -1.41 -23.40
C PRO A 308 3.95 -1.19 -22.15
N TYR A 309 4.41 -1.64 -20.99
CA TYR A 309 3.67 -1.56 -19.73
C TYR A 309 3.23 -0.13 -19.36
N ASN A 310 4.11 0.86 -19.48
CA ASN A 310 3.80 2.26 -19.21
C ASN A 310 2.75 2.83 -20.18
N ILE A 311 2.83 2.49 -21.48
CA ILE A 311 1.87 2.88 -22.50
C ILE A 311 0.51 2.26 -22.24
N MET A 312 0.46 0.96 -21.93
CA MET A 312 -0.80 0.29 -21.59
C MET A 312 -1.46 0.93 -20.38
N LYS A 313 -0.68 1.28 -19.34
CA LYS A 313 -1.24 2.02 -18.19
C LYS A 313 -1.88 3.33 -18.63
N LYS A 314 -1.18 4.13 -19.44
CA LYS A 314 -1.63 5.46 -19.91
C LYS A 314 -2.96 5.40 -20.67
N LYS A 315 -3.38 4.25 -21.20
CA LYS A 315 -4.72 4.05 -21.79
C LYS A 315 -5.86 4.20 -20.77
N SER A 316 -5.61 4.08 -19.47
CA SER A 316 -6.64 4.31 -18.44
C SER A 316 -6.83 5.80 -18.13
N ILE A 317 -7.41 6.52 -19.08
CA ILE A 317 -7.56 7.98 -19.05
C ILE A 317 -8.28 8.43 -17.77
N LYS A 318 -9.48 7.88 -17.50
CA LYS A 318 -10.28 8.21 -16.31
C LYS A 318 -9.52 8.05 -14.99
N TYR A 319 -8.72 6.98 -14.85
CA TYR A 319 -7.91 6.76 -13.66
C TYR A 319 -6.79 7.81 -13.52
N PHE A 320 -6.18 8.20 -14.64
CA PHE A 320 -5.11 9.19 -14.64
C PHE A 320 -5.63 10.62 -14.41
N GLU A 321 -6.78 10.98 -14.98
CA GLU A 321 -7.47 12.24 -14.69
C GLU A 321 -7.82 12.34 -13.21
N LYS A 322 -8.47 11.32 -12.64
CA LYS A 322 -8.76 11.27 -11.20
C LYS A 322 -7.47 11.33 -10.36
N TRP A 323 -6.38 10.70 -10.82
CA TRP A 323 -5.09 10.81 -10.14
C TRP A 323 -4.50 12.21 -10.19
N LEU A 324 -4.57 12.91 -11.32
CA LEU A 324 -4.06 14.28 -11.44
C LEU A 324 -4.81 15.21 -10.49
N ASP A 325 -6.14 15.11 -10.51
CA ASP A 325 -7.03 15.84 -9.61
C ASP A 325 -6.70 15.58 -8.13
N VAL A 326 -6.62 14.32 -7.70
CA VAL A 326 -6.22 13.95 -6.32
C VAL A 326 -4.80 14.41 -5.99
N LYS A 327 -3.87 14.35 -6.95
CA LYS A 327 -2.49 14.80 -6.73
C LYS A 327 -2.44 16.31 -6.48
N GLU A 328 -3.21 17.09 -7.24
CA GLU A 328 -3.23 18.55 -7.16
C GLU A 328 -3.99 19.02 -5.90
N ASN A 329 -5.18 18.48 -5.68
CA ASN A 329 -6.10 18.98 -4.66
C ASN A 329 -5.89 18.35 -3.28
N PHE A 330 -5.43 17.09 -3.20
CA PHE A 330 -5.25 16.38 -1.92
C PHE A 330 -3.78 16.28 -1.49
N PHE A 331 -2.91 15.78 -2.35
CA PHE A 331 -1.50 15.56 -1.98
C PHE A 331 -0.60 16.78 -2.18
N LYS A 332 -0.96 17.70 -3.10
CA LYS A 332 -0.18 18.85 -3.60
C LYS A 332 1.15 18.50 -4.27
N THR A 333 1.78 17.39 -3.88
CA THR A 333 3.07 16.93 -4.39
C THR A 333 3.14 15.40 -4.39
N TRP A 334 4.02 14.84 -5.22
CA TRP A 334 4.25 13.40 -5.25
C TRP A 334 5.62 13.08 -5.85
N THR A 335 6.21 11.94 -5.48
CA THR A 335 7.47 11.49 -6.08
C THR A 335 7.32 11.24 -7.57
N ILE A 336 8.19 11.82 -8.39
CA ILE A 336 8.27 11.53 -9.83
C ILE A 336 9.21 10.34 -10.00
N LYS A 337 8.71 9.23 -10.56
CA LYS A 337 9.53 8.07 -10.90
C LYS A 337 9.99 8.19 -12.35
N PRO A 338 11.20 7.74 -12.70
CA PRO A 338 11.64 7.72 -14.09
C PRO A 338 10.67 6.88 -14.93
N ASP A 339 10.35 7.34 -16.14
CA ASP A 339 9.52 6.60 -17.11
C ASP A 339 10.34 5.46 -17.75
N MET A 340 10.79 4.51 -16.92
CA MET A 340 11.72 3.45 -17.29
C MET A 340 11.07 2.07 -17.45
N TRP A 341 9.75 1.97 -17.26
CA TRP A 341 9.02 0.70 -17.39
C TRP A 341 8.40 0.54 -18.78
N ASP A 342 9.24 0.75 -19.80
CA ASP A 342 8.90 0.61 -21.22
C ASP A 342 9.13 -0.83 -21.72
N PHE A 343 8.79 -1.81 -20.88
CA PHE A 343 9.01 -3.22 -21.21
C PHE A 343 7.73 -3.85 -21.77
N CYS A 344 7.93 -4.77 -22.72
CA CYS A 344 6.89 -5.62 -23.28
C CYS A 344 6.95 -7.03 -22.67
N VAL A 345 5.84 -7.77 -22.77
CA VAL A 345 5.75 -9.14 -22.26
C VAL A 345 5.25 -10.04 -23.39
N LYS A 346 6.02 -11.10 -23.67
CA LYS A 346 5.59 -12.16 -24.59
C LYS A 346 4.68 -13.14 -23.86
N LEU A 347 3.52 -13.43 -24.43
CA LEU A 347 2.68 -14.53 -24.01
C LEU A 347 3.28 -15.79 -24.63
N THR A 348 3.51 -16.79 -23.77
CA THR A 348 3.96 -18.10 -24.23
C THR A 348 2.73 -18.79 -24.82
N LYS A 349 2.86 -19.30 -26.06
CA LYS A 349 1.79 -20.05 -26.74
C LYS A 349 1.34 -21.25 -25.91
#